data_AF-A0AAV6TWW7-F1
#
_entry.id   AF-A0AAV6TWW7-F1
#
_cell.length_a   1.000
_cell.length_b   1.000
_cell.length_c   1.000
_cell.angle_alpha   90.00
_cell.angle_beta   90.00
_cell.angle_gamma   90.00
#
_symmetry.space_group_name_H-M   'P 1'
#
loop_
_entity.id
_entity.type
_entity.pdbx_description
1 polymer ?
#
loop_
_entity_poly.entity_id
_entity_poly.type
_entity_poly.pdbx_seq_one_letter_code
_entity_poly.pdbx_strand_id
1 'polypeptide(L)'
;MEQFLLHGCITFDEMKLSKNRKLRSDGGIYGSVDYGESEEALEIETKGELCDHGLVMIFHPFTGDCTQILGVFATETNAKAKVLQKLLIEAVILSENAGLFVD
;
A
#
# COMPACT_ATOMS: atom_id res chain seq x y z
N MET A 1 -17.96 14.93 21.72
CA MET A 1 -18.40 15.48 20.41
C MET A 1 -17.30 15.34 19.36
N GLU A 2 -16.02 15.49 19.70
CA GLU A 2 -14.91 15.34 18.75
C GLU A 2 -14.60 13.89 18.31
N GLN A 3 -14.82 12.90 19.18
CA GLN A 3 -14.49 11.50 18.85
C GLN A 3 -15.25 10.97 17.62
N PHE A 4 -16.50 11.43 17.41
CA PHE A 4 -17.31 11.08 16.24
C PHE A 4 -16.67 11.49 14.90
N LEU A 5 -15.81 12.52 14.89
CA LEU A 5 -15.10 12.96 13.69
C LEU A 5 -13.93 12.04 13.31
N LEU A 6 -13.53 11.14 14.22
CA LEU A 6 -12.43 10.20 14.04
C LEU A 6 -12.91 8.84 13.50
N HIS A 7 -14.22 8.64 13.38
CA HIS A 7 -14.83 7.43 12.82
C HIS A 7 -14.86 7.47 11.30
N GLY A 8 -14.52 6.37 10.66
CA GLY A 8 -14.51 6.23 9.21
C GLY A 8 -14.33 4.79 8.76
N CYS A 9 -14.18 4.61 7.46
CA CYS A 9 -13.93 3.30 6.87
C CYS A 9 -12.62 3.29 6.10
N ILE A 10 -12.03 2.10 5.96
CA ILE A 10 -10.91 1.89 5.04
C ILE A 10 -11.50 1.46 3.69
N THR A 11 -11.27 2.29 2.68
CA THR A 11 -11.54 1.94 1.29
C THR A 11 -10.24 1.55 0.61
N PHE A 12 -10.30 0.58 -0.29
CA PHE A 12 -9.15 0.13 -1.04
C PHE A 12 -9.58 -0.33 -2.42
N ASP A 13 -8.72 -0.10 -3.40
CA ASP A 13 -8.93 -0.60 -4.75
C ASP A 13 -7.59 -0.76 -5.47
N GLU A 14 -7.64 -1.50 -6.57
CA GLU A 14 -6.49 -1.81 -7.39
C GLU A 14 -6.61 -1.14 -8.76
N MET A 15 -5.54 -0.48 -9.19
CA MET A 15 -5.48 0.16 -10.50
C MET A 15 -4.46 -0.52 -11.41
N LYS A 16 -4.82 -0.72 -12.68
CA LYS A 16 -3.87 -1.23 -13.69
C LYS A 16 -2.80 -0.18 -13.99
N LEU A 17 -1.54 -0.58 -13.93
CA LEU A 17 -0.39 0.25 -14.26
C LEU A 17 0.27 -0.21 -15.56
N SER A 18 0.88 0.73 -16.27
CA SER A 18 1.74 0.39 -17.41
C SER A 18 3.07 -0.17 -16.89
N LYS A 19 3.46 -1.35 -17.36
CA LYS A 19 4.77 -1.96 -17.05
C LYS A 19 5.89 -1.07 -17.56
N ASN A 20 6.61 -0.39 -16.66
CA ASN A 20 7.79 0.40 -17.00
C ASN A 20 8.80 0.44 -15.85
N ARG A 21 10.07 0.66 -16.17
CA ARG A 21 11.10 1.06 -15.20
C ARG A 21 11.37 2.54 -15.41
N LYS A 22 11.21 3.33 -14.36
CA LYS A 22 11.63 4.74 -14.37
C LYS A 22 12.90 4.88 -13.54
N LEU A 23 13.91 5.47 -14.15
CA LEU A 23 15.12 5.90 -13.46
C LEU A 23 14.82 7.21 -12.73
N ARG A 24 15.27 7.30 -11.49
CA ARG A 24 15.29 8.52 -10.68
C ARG A 24 16.51 9.35 -11.04
N SER A 25 16.47 10.65 -10.72
CA SER A 25 17.60 11.56 -10.92
C SER A 25 18.83 11.21 -10.08
N ASP A 26 18.65 10.47 -9.00
CA ASP A 26 19.72 9.96 -8.12
C ASP A 26 20.33 8.63 -8.61
N GLY A 27 19.89 8.11 -9.76
CA GLY A 27 20.33 6.83 -10.31
C GLY A 27 19.60 5.61 -9.77
N GLY A 28 18.69 5.77 -8.79
CA GLY A 28 17.81 4.70 -8.33
C GLY A 28 16.69 4.37 -9.31
N ILE A 29 15.97 3.26 -9.09
CA ILE A 29 14.80 2.88 -9.88
C ILE A 29 13.54 3.13 -9.05
N TYR A 30 12.51 3.73 -9.63
CA TYR A 30 11.22 3.86 -8.94
C TYR A 30 10.59 2.49 -8.73
N GLY A 31 10.19 2.20 -7.49
CA GLY A 31 9.56 0.92 -7.13
C GLY A 31 10.55 -0.24 -6.95
N SER A 32 11.86 -0.01 -7.02
CA SER A 32 12.83 -0.98 -6.51
C SER A 32 12.85 -0.89 -4.99
N VAL A 33 12.49 -1.98 -4.32
CA VAL A 33 12.69 -2.15 -2.88
C VAL A 33 14.03 -2.85 -2.70
N ASP A 34 14.89 -2.28 -1.88
CA ASP A 34 16.12 -2.96 -1.46
C ASP A 34 15.75 -4.07 -0.49
N TYR A 35 15.88 -5.32 -0.94
CA TYR A 35 15.60 -6.51 -0.14
C TYR A 35 16.81 -6.96 0.70
N GLY A 36 17.94 -6.24 0.63
CA GLY A 36 19.20 -6.59 1.27
C GLY A 36 20.03 -7.62 0.48
N GLU A 37 21.09 -8.14 1.09
CA GLU A 37 22.05 -9.05 0.43
C GLU A 37 21.74 -10.54 0.65
N SER A 38 20.52 -10.90 1.07
CA SER A 38 20.17 -12.32 1.24
C SER A 38 20.06 -13.03 -0.11
N GLU A 39 20.27 -14.36 -0.13
CA GLU A 39 20.09 -15.16 -1.35
C GLU A 39 18.65 -15.02 -1.91
N GLU A 40 17.66 -14.91 -1.02
CA GLU A 40 16.25 -14.68 -1.34
C GLU A 40 16.01 -13.29 -1.96
N ALA A 41 16.72 -12.27 -1.45
CA ALA A 41 16.66 -10.91 -1.98
C ALA A 41 17.25 -10.84 -3.39
N LEU A 42 18.40 -11.49 -3.61
CA LEU A 42 19.04 -11.62 -4.91
C LEU A 42 18.16 -12.36 -5.93
N GLU A 43 17.44 -13.42 -5.51
CA GLU A 43 16.45 -14.10 -6.36
C GLU A 43 15.25 -13.22 -6.74
N ILE A 44 14.77 -12.39 -5.81
CA ILE A 44 13.66 -11.46 -6.07
C ILE A 44 14.08 -10.35 -7.03
N GLU A 45 15.28 -9.78 -6.87
CA GLU A 45 15.81 -8.77 -7.78
C GLU A 45 16.09 -9.33 -9.19
N THR A 46 16.62 -10.56 -9.28
CA THR A 46 16.99 -11.17 -10.57
C THR A 46 15.82 -11.56 -11.45
N LYS A 47 14.62 -11.79 -10.90
CA LYS A 47 13.42 -12.07 -11.70
C LYS A 47 13.01 -10.90 -12.61
N GLY A 48 13.36 -9.68 -12.21
CA GLY A 48 13.15 -8.48 -13.03
C GLY A 48 11.69 -8.16 -13.36
N GLU A 49 10.74 -8.80 -12.67
CA GLU A 49 9.30 -8.68 -12.87
C GLU A 49 8.83 -7.24 -12.66
N LEU A 50 8.09 -6.71 -13.64
CA LEU A 50 7.56 -5.35 -13.58
C LEU A 50 6.16 -5.36 -12.98
N CYS A 51 5.97 -4.52 -11.97
CA CYS A 51 4.65 -4.27 -11.41
C CYS A 51 3.70 -3.72 -12.49
N ASP A 52 2.47 -4.21 -12.46
CA ASP A 52 1.42 -3.81 -13.40
C ASP A 52 0.08 -3.54 -12.72
N HIS A 53 0.07 -3.55 -11.39
CA HIS A 53 -1.04 -3.14 -10.57
C HIS A 53 -0.54 -2.31 -9.39
N GLY A 54 -1.35 -1.32 -9.02
CA GLY A 54 -1.16 -0.50 -7.82
C GLY A 54 -2.35 -0.67 -6.91
N LEU A 55 -2.13 -1.18 -5.69
CA LEU A 55 -3.13 -1.23 -4.64
C LEU A 55 -3.01 0.02 -3.77
N VAL A 56 -4.11 0.74 -3.59
CA VAL A 56 -4.18 1.92 -2.72
C VAL A 56 -5.17 1.65 -1.59
N MET A 57 -4.78 2.01 -0.37
CA MET A 57 -5.62 1.92 0.82
C MET A 57 -5.78 3.31 1.42
N ILE A 58 -7.02 3.68 1.71
CA ILE A 58 -7.40 5.04 2.10
C ILE A 58 -8.33 4.97 3.31
N PHE A 59 -8.05 5.77 4.33
CA PHE A 59 -9.02 6.06 5.39
C PHE A 59 -9.93 7.20 4.94
N HIS A 60 -11.24 6.95 5.00
CA HIS A 60 -12.27 7.93 4.68
C HIS A 60 -13.16 8.15 5.91
N PRO A 61 -13.10 9.33 6.55
CA PRO A 61 -13.94 9.63 7.70
C PRO A 61 -15.41 9.73 7.26
N PHE A 62 -16.35 9.33 8.11
CA PHE A 62 -17.78 9.51 7.82
C PHE A 62 -18.22 10.97 7.93
N THR A 63 -17.44 11.78 8.64
CA THR A 63 -17.76 13.19 8.88
C THR A 63 -16.52 14.04 8.71
N GLY A 64 -16.64 15.08 7.88
CA GLY A 64 -15.53 15.93 7.48
C GLY A 64 -14.79 15.43 6.24
N ASP A 65 -13.87 16.24 5.73
CA ASP A 65 -13.24 16.02 4.41
C ASP A 65 -11.78 15.55 4.51
N CYS A 66 -11.40 14.92 5.63
CA CYS A 66 -10.02 14.50 5.87
C CYS A 66 -9.75 13.09 5.35
N THR A 67 -9.53 12.94 4.05
CA THR A 67 -9.18 11.64 3.45
C THR A 67 -7.67 11.42 3.51
N GLN A 68 -7.21 10.26 4.01
CA GLN A 68 -5.78 9.98 4.18
C GLN A 68 -5.38 8.67 3.50
N ILE A 69 -4.31 8.71 2.70
CA ILE A 69 -3.70 7.51 2.13
C ILE A 69 -2.95 6.79 3.26
N LEU A 70 -3.35 5.54 3.52
CA LEU A 70 -2.72 4.68 4.53
C LEU A 70 -1.58 3.85 3.95
N GLY A 71 -1.69 3.44 2.68
CA GLY A 71 -0.70 2.60 2.03
C GLY A 71 -0.85 2.57 0.52
N VAL A 72 0.28 2.46 -0.16
CA VAL A 72 0.36 2.29 -1.61
C VAL A 72 1.33 1.14 -1.89
N PHE A 73 0.87 0.13 -2.60
CA PHE A 73 1.64 -1.07 -2.91
C PHE A 73 1.65 -1.29 -4.41
N ALA A 74 2.80 -1.70 -4.94
CA ALA A 74 2.94 -2.11 -6.33
C ALA A 74 3.11 -3.63 -6.38
N THR A 75 2.34 -4.29 -7.24
CA THR A 75 2.39 -5.74 -7.41
C THR A 75 2.49 -6.10 -8.89
N GLU A 76 3.19 -7.20 -9.16
CA GLU A 76 2.94 -7.94 -10.39
C GLU A 76 1.67 -8.77 -10.17
N THR A 77 0.68 -8.58 -11.03
CA THR A 77 -0.69 -9.12 -10.90
C THR A 77 -1.45 -8.66 -9.65
N ASN A 78 -2.71 -9.06 -9.54
CA ASN A 78 -3.60 -8.67 -8.46
C ASN A 78 -3.06 -9.13 -7.10
N ALA A 79 -3.30 -8.32 -6.07
CA ALA A 79 -2.92 -8.67 -4.71
C ALA A 79 -3.58 -10.00 -4.29
N LYS A 80 -2.76 -11.02 -3.98
CA LYS A 80 -3.28 -12.32 -3.53
C LYS A 80 -4.10 -12.14 -2.26
N ALA A 81 -5.24 -12.83 -2.15
CA ALA A 81 -6.18 -12.70 -1.04
C ALA A 81 -5.53 -12.78 0.35
N LYS A 82 -4.56 -13.69 0.55
CA LYS A 82 -3.82 -13.83 1.82
C LYS A 82 -2.97 -12.60 2.16
N VAL A 83 -2.40 -11.94 1.16
CA VAL A 83 -1.61 -10.71 1.33
C VAL A 83 -2.55 -9.55 1.61
N LEU A 84 -3.61 -9.41 0.80
CA LEU A 84 -4.63 -8.37 1.00
C LEU A 84 -5.26 -8.42 2.39
N GLN A 85 -5.59 -9.62 2.87
CA GLN A 85 -6.12 -9.81 4.23
C GLN A 85 -5.16 -9.29 5.30
N LYS A 86 -3.86 -9.59 5.18
CA LYS A 86 -2.85 -9.11 6.14
C LYS A 86 -2.75 -7.59 6.11
N LEU A 87 -2.68 -7.00 4.91
CA LEU A 87 -2.61 -5.55 4.72
C LEU A 87 -3.83 -4.85 5.34
N LEU A 88 -5.04 -5.39 5.14
CA LEU A 88 -6.26 -4.85 5.73
C LEU A 88 -6.26 -4.90 7.26
N ILE A 89 -5.91 -6.05 7.84
CA ILE A 89 -5.85 -6.18 9.30
C ILE A 89 -4.81 -5.23 9.89
N GLU A 90 -3.64 -5.15 9.26
CA GLU A 90 -2.56 -4.29 9.73
C GLU A 90 -2.91 -2.80 9.59
N ALA A 91 -3.57 -2.40 8.50
CA ALA A 91 -4.06 -1.04 8.33
C ALA A 91 -5.11 -0.66 9.39
N VAL A 92 -6.02 -1.57 9.74
CA VAL A 92 -6.98 -1.36 10.84
C VAL A 92 -6.24 -1.16 12.16
N ILE A 93 -5.34 -2.07 12.53
CA ILE A 93 -4.59 -1.99 13.80
C ILE A 93 -3.79 -0.69 13.89
N LEU A 94 -3.09 -0.31 12.82
CA LEU A 94 -2.28 0.91 12.80
C LEU A 94 -3.15 2.18 12.85
N SER A 95 -4.31 2.17 12.18
CA SER A 95 -5.25 3.30 12.21
C SER A 95 -5.84 3.49 13.61
N GLU A 96 -6.31 2.41 14.23
CA GLU A 96 -6.85 2.41 15.60
C GLU A 96 -5.81 2.88 16.62
N ASN A 97 -4.57 2.38 16.52
CA ASN A 97 -3.47 2.81 17.38
C ASN A 97 -3.10 4.29 17.19
N ALA A 98 -3.35 4.85 16.00
CA ALA A 98 -3.16 6.26 15.71
C ALA A 98 -4.35 7.15 16.15
N GLY A 99 -5.45 6.54 16.64
CA GLY A 99 -6.65 7.24 17.08
C GLY A 99 -7.70 7.46 15.98
N LEU A 100 -7.58 6.78 14.84
CA LEU A 100 -8.61 6.71 13.81
C LEU A 100 -9.46 5.45 14.05
N PHE A 101 -10.76 5.62 14.26
CA PHE A 101 -11.67 4.52 14.54
C PHE A 101 -12.24 3.99 13.21
N VAL A 102 -12.02 2.71 12.93
CA VAL A 102 -12.41 2.04 11.70
C VAL A 102 -13.67 1.21 11.96
N ASP A 103 -14.76 1.56 11.28
CA ASP A 103 -16.06 0.88 11.36
C ASP A 103 -16.43 0.11 10.07
#